data_AF-A0AA51DJJ6-F1
#
_entry.id   AF-A0AA51DJJ6-F1
#
_cell.length_a   1.000
_cell.length_b   1.000
_cell.length_c   1.000
_cell.angle_alpha   90.00
_cell.angle_beta   90.00
_cell.angle_gamma   90.00
#
_symmetry.space_group_name_H-M   'P 1'
#
loop_
_entity.id
_entity.type
_entity.pdbx_description
1 polymer ?
#
loop_
_entity_poly.entity_id
_entity_poly.type
_entity_poly.pdbx_seq_one_letter_code
_entity_poly.pdbx_strand_id
1 'polypeptide(L)'
;MLKSAKQELQRVVELAKKGDEKAKENIMLRFKPFVKLYVQAVSPVTRHENDLIKVGMLAVLNAIQSYDINKNNFVEYVEGLIKNSFKHAMEK
;
A
#
# COMPACT_ATOMS: atom_id res chain seq x y z
N MET A 1 10.18 -14.01 -23.35
CA MET A 1 10.17 -14.47 -21.94
C MET A 1 9.07 -13.73 -21.20
N LEU A 2 8.09 -14.43 -20.64
CA LEU A 2 7.06 -13.84 -19.78
C LEU A 2 7.73 -13.44 -18.46
N LYS A 3 7.65 -12.15 -18.09
CA LYS A 3 8.12 -11.69 -16.79
C LYS A 3 7.15 -12.19 -15.72
N SER A 4 7.67 -12.63 -14.58
CA SER A 4 6.81 -13.00 -13.45
C SER A 4 6.08 -11.77 -12.91
N ALA A 5 4.86 -11.94 -12.37
CA ALA A 5 4.08 -10.85 -11.79
C ALA A 5 4.86 -10.06 -10.72
N LYS A 6 5.77 -10.74 -10.00
CA LYS A 6 6.68 -10.12 -9.03
C LYS A 6 7.67 -9.14 -9.70
N GLN A 7 8.31 -9.55 -10.80
CA GLN A 7 9.24 -8.70 -11.55
C GLN A 7 8.53 -7.51 -12.22
N GLU A 8 7.29 -7.70 -12.66
CA GLU A 8 6.48 -6.61 -13.19
C GLU A 8 6.18 -5.58 -12.11
N LEU A 9 5.66 -6.00 -10.96
CA LEU A 9 5.36 -5.11 -9.83
C LEU A 9 6.61 -4.34 -9.38
N GLN A 10 7.75 -5.01 -9.29
CA GLN A 10 9.02 -4.41 -8.93
C GLN A 10 9.42 -3.28 -9.88
N ARG A 11 9.28 -3.49 -11.20
CA ARG A 11 9.51 -2.44 -12.20
C ARG A 11 8.53 -1.27 -12.05
N VAL A 12 7.26 -1.55 -11.78
CA VAL A 12 6.25 -0.49 -11.56
C VAL A 12 6.62 0.34 -10.33
N VAL A 13 7.09 -0.28 -9.25
CA VAL A 13 7.56 0.42 -8.05
C VAL A 13 8.77 1.31 -8.35
N GLU A 14 9.75 0.83 -9.13
CA GLU A 14 10.91 1.63 -9.54
C GLU A 14 10.51 2.85 -10.37
N LEU A 15 9.54 2.70 -11.30
CA LEU A 15 9.02 3.82 -12.08
C LEU A 15 8.29 4.83 -11.19
N ALA A 16 7.45 4.35 -10.28
CA ALA A 16 6.72 5.19 -9.34
C ALA A 16 7.65 6.01 -8.44
N LYS A 17 8.75 5.42 -7.97
CA LYS A 17 9.81 6.12 -7.21
C LYS A 17 10.48 7.23 -8.01
N LYS A 18 10.65 7.04 -9.32
CA LYS A 18 11.23 8.04 -10.24
C LYS A 18 10.25 9.15 -10.63
N GLY A 19 9.05 9.17 -10.06
CA GLY A 19 8.04 10.19 -10.33
C GLY A 19 7.09 9.86 -11.48
N ASP A 20 7.08 8.62 -11.98
CA ASP A 20 6.07 8.20 -12.95
C ASP A 20 4.68 8.13 -12.27
N GLU A 21 3.85 9.13 -12.55
CA GLU A 21 2.52 9.26 -11.96
C GLU A 21 1.57 8.11 -12.37
N LYS A 22 1.71 7.56 -13.59
CA LYS A 22 0.91 6.41 -14.02
C LYS A 22 1.28 5.17 -13.24
N ALA A 23 2.57 4.98 -12.96
CA ALA A 23 3.03 3.87 -12.14
C ALA A 23 2.57 4.00 -10.68
N LYS A 24 2.61 5.22 -10.11
CA LYS A 24 2.05 5.50 -8.78
C LYS A 24 0.54 5.20 -8.74
N GLU A 25 -0.22 5.74 -9.68
CA GLU A 25 -1.66 5.51 -9.78
C GLU A 25 -1.98 4.02 -9.92
N ASN A 26 -1.22 3.29 -10.75
CA ASN A 26 -1.39 1.85 -10.92
C ASN A 26 -1.21 1.09 -9.60
N ILE A 27 -0.17 1.42 -8.81
CA ILE A 27 0.05 0.83 -7.49
C ILE A 27 -1.13 1.17 -6.56
N MET A 28 -1.52 2.44 -6.49
CA MET A 28 -2.61 2.89 -5.63
C MET A 28 -3.92 2.17 -5.95
N LEU A 29 -4.26 2.01 -7.23
CA LEU A 29 -5.45 1.29 -7.66
C LEU A 29 -5.40 -0.21 -7.29
N ARG A 30 -4.23 -0.85 -7.42
CA ARG A 30 -4.03 -2.25 -7.03
C ARG A 30 -4.23 -2.46 -5.52
N PHE A 31 -3.76 -1.54 -4.68
CA PHE A 31 -3.83 -1.69 -3.21
C PHE A 31 -5.11 -1.15 -2.57
N LYS A 32 -5.86 -0.27 -3.25
CA LYS A 32 -7.15 0.26 -2.76
C LYS A 32 -8.13 -0.81 -2.25
N PRO A 33 -8.39 -1.94 -2.96
CA PRO A 33 -9.27 -2.97 -2.43
C PRO A 33 -8.73 -3.64 -1.16
N PHE A 34 -7.41 -3.86 -1.06
CA PHE A 34 -6.78 -4.43 0.14
C PHE A 34 -6.90 -3.51 1.35
N VAL A 35 -6.66 -2.20 1.15
CA VAL A 35 -6.87 -1.19 2.19
C VAL A 35 -8.30 -1.27 2.73
N LYS A 36 -9.31 -1.29 1.85
CA LYS A 36 -10.72 -1.41 2.27
C LYS A 36 -10.99 -2.69 3.05
N LEU A 37 -10.48 -3.83 2.60
CA LEU A 37 -10.64 -5.11 3.31
C LEU A 37 -10.02 -5.06 4.71
N TYR A 38 -8.83 -4.47 4.85
CA TYR A 38 -8.20 -4.34 6.16
C TYR A 38 -8.94 -3.36 7.07
N VAL A 39 -9.48 -2.26 6.54
CA VAL A 39 -10.31 -1.34 7.34
C VAL A 39 -11.54 -2.05 7.88
N GLN A 40 -12.23 -2.83 7.05
CA GLN A 40 -13.40 -3.61 7.47
C GLN A 40 -13.04 -4.64 8.56
N ALA A 41 -11.84 -5.22 8.50
CA ALA A 41 -11.37 -6.18 9.49
C ALA A 41 -11.08 -5.55 10.87
N VAL A 42 -10.69 -4.26 10.92
CA VAL A 42 -10.30 -3.58 12.17
C VAL A 42 -11.35 -2.60 12.70
N SER A 43 -12.29 -2.14 11.86
CA SER A 43 -13.31 -1.16 12.21
C SER A 43 -14.68 -1.62 11.74
N PRO A 44 -15.41 -2.41 12.54
CA PRO A 44 -16.80 -2.78 12.23
C PRO A 44 -17.77 -1.58 12.33
N VAL A 45 -17.31 -0.43 12.83
CA VAL A 45 -18.12 0.79 12.99
C VAL A 45 -17.78 1.79 11.88
N THR A 46 -18.81 2.23 11.15
CA THR A 46 -18.74 3.08 9.94
C THR A 46 -18.21 4.50 10.18
N ARG A 47 -18.01 4.92 11.44
CA ARG A 47 -17.70 6.33 11.77
C ARG A 47 -16.28 6.77 11.39
N HIS A 48 -15.35 5.82 11.25
CA HIS A 48 -13.93 6.11 10.96
C HIS A 48 -13.41 5.42 9.69
N GLU A 49 -14.28 4.77 8.92
CA GLU A 49 -13.89 4.01 7.74
C GLU A 49 -13.15 4.88 6.72
N ASN A 50 -13.70 6.06 6.41
CA ASN A 50 -13.10 6.98 5.45
C ASN A 50 -11.73 7.50 5.91
N ASP A 51 -11.55 7.71 7.20
CA ASP A 51 -10.27 8.19 7.75
C ASP A 51 -9.22 7.08 7.74
N LEU A 52 -9.59 5.87 8.13
CA LEU A 52 -8.72 4.71 8.03
C LEU A 52 -8.35 4.39 6.56
N ILE A 53 -9.29 4.54 5.62
CA ILE A 53 -8.96 4.41 4.19
C ILE A 53 -7.89 5.43 3.80
N LYS A 54 -8.03 6.71 4.19
CA LYS A 54 -7.00 7.72 3.90
C LYS A 54 -5.65 7.35 4.52
N VAL A 55 -5.62 6.91 5.77
CA VAL A 55 -4.40 6.43 6.45
C VAL A 55 -3.76 5.28 5.68
N GLY A 56 -4.55 4.32 5.22
CA GLY A 56 -4.05 3.16 4.48
C GLY A 56 -3.50 3.53 3.11
N MET A 57 -4.18 4.43 2.39
CA MET A 57 -3.69 4.93 1.11
C MET A 57 -2.41 5.76 1.27
N LEU A 58 -2.27 6.55 2.34
CA LEU A 58 -1.02 7.24 2.68
C LEU A 58 0.10 6.25 2.99
N ALA A 59 -0.19 5.15 3.69
CA ALA A 59 0.78 4.09 3.92
C ALA A 59 1.27 3.48 2.60
N VAL A 60 0.38 3.24 1.62
CA VAL A 60 0.79 2.75 0.29
C VAL A 60 1.73 3.74 -0.41
N LEU A 61 1.42 5.04 -0.38
CA LEU A 61 2.29 6.08 -0.96
C LEU A 61 3.67 6.12 -0.28
N ASN A 62 3.70 6.05 1.04
CA ASN A 62 4.94 6.00 1.80
C ASN A 62 5.74 4.75 1.45
N ALA A 63 5.08 3.60 1.30
CA ALA A 63 5.72 2.36 0.91
C ALA A 63 6.41 2.47 -0.45
N ILE A 64 5.80 3.14 -1.44
CA ILE A 64 6.44 3.39 -2.73
C ILE A 64 7.80 4.08 -2.54
N GLN A 65 7.89 5.08 -1.67
CA GLN A 65 9.12 5.84 -1.45
C GLN A 65 10.16 5.05 -0.65
N SER A 66 9.74 4.42 0.45
CA SER A 66 10.63 3.81 1.45
C SER A 66 10.98 2.35 1.19
N TYR A 67 10.32 1.67 0.24
CA TYR A 67 10.55 0.25 -0.02
C TYR A 67 11.99 -0.07 -0.40
N ASP A 68 12.56 -1.12 0.18
CA ASP A 68 13.87 -1.64 -0.20
C ASP A 68 13.71 -3.01 -0.84
N ILE A 69 14.11 -3.11 -2.09
CA ILE A 69 13.97 -4.26 -2.97
C ILE A 69 14.77 -5.49 -2.49
N ASN A 70 15.77 -5.27 -1.63
CA ASN A 70 16.65 -6.31 -1.13
C ASN A 70 16.14 -6.94 0.17
N LYS A 71 15.10 -6.39 0.81
CA LYS A 71 14.63 -6.85 2.14
C LYS A 71 13.51 -7.86 2.05
N ASN A 72 12.41 -7.51 1.38
CA ASN A 72 11.22 -8.35 1.23
C ASN A 72 10.51 -8.00 -0.08
N ASN A 73 9.42 -8.68 -0.40
CA ASN A 73 8.63 -8.30 -1.57
C ASN A 73 7.71 -7.10 -1.26
N PHE A 74 7.38 -6.33 -2.30
CA PHE A 74 6.63 -5.08 -2.13
C PHE A 74 5.26 -5.27 -1.50
N VAL A 75 4.56 -6.38 -1.79
CA VAL A 75 3.22 -6.64 -1.22
C VAL A 75 3.31 -6.83 0.28
N GLU A 76 4.20 -7.71 0.74
CA GLU A 76 4.44 -7.94 2.18
C GLU A 76 4.83 -6.64 2.91
N TYR A 77 5.68 -5.83 2.28
CA TYR A 77 6.11 -4.55 2.84
C TYR A 77 4.92 -3.58 3.01
N VAL A 78 4.12 -3.41 1.96
CA VAL A 78 2.94 -2.53 1.98
C VAL A 78 1.92 -3.00 3.01
N GLU A 79 1.64 -4.30 3.08
CA GLU A 79 0.71 -4.86 4.07
C GLU A 79 1.14 -4.57 5.50
N GLY A 80 2.43 -4.78 5.83
CA GLY A 80 2.98 -4.48 7.14
C GLY A 80 2.83 -3.00 7.50
N LEU A 81 3.10 -2.11 6.53
CA LEU A 81 3.00 -0.67 6.74
C LEU A 81 1.54 -0.20 6.92
N ILE A 82 0.58 -0.76 6.17
CA ILE A 82 -0.84 -0.46 6.34
C ILE A 82 -1.30 -0.87 7.75
N LYS A 83 -1.01 -2.12 8.16
CA LYS A 83 -1.42 -2.64 9.47
C LYS A 83 -0.85 -1.81 10.62
N ASN A 84 0.44 -1.45 10.55
CA ASN A 84 1.08 -0.58 11.53
C ASN A 84 0.46 0.82 11.56
N SER A 85 0.13 1.38 10.40
CA SER A 85 -0.49 2.72 10.32
C SER A 85 -1.89 2.73 10.94
N PHE A 86 -2.67 1.65 10.75
CA PHE A 86 -3.98 1.50 11.38
C PHE A 86 -3.87 1.37 12.89
N LYS A 87 -2.96 0.52 13.38
CA LYS A 87 -2.70 0.38 14.81
C LYS A 87 -2.41 1.75 15.44
N HIS A 88 -1.48 2.51 14.85
CA HIS A 88 -1.13 3.84 15.35
C HIS A 88 -2.30 4.84 15.29
N ALA A 89 -3.15 4.76 14.27
CA ALA A 89 -4.31 5.65 14.13
C ALA A 89 -5.42 5.36 15.15
N MET A 90 -5.55 4.10 15.61
CA MET A 90 -6.55 3.69 16.60
C MET A 90 -6.09 3.85 18.05
N GLU A 91 -4.79 3.94 18.29
CA GLU A 91 -4.20 4.18 19.62
C GLU A 91 -4.21 5.67 20.03
N LYS A 92 -4.54 6.58 19.12
CA LYS A 92 -4.69 8.04 19.36
C LYS A 92 -6.13 8.41 19.67
#